data_AF-A0A1Y4INM6-F1
#
_entry.id   AF-A0A1Y4INM6-F1
#
_cell.length_a   1.000
_cell.length_b   1.000
_cell.length_c   1.000
_cell.angle_alpha   90.00
_cell.angle_beta   90.00
_cell.angle_gamma   90.00
#
_symmetry.space_group_name_H-M   'P 1'
#
loop_
_entity.id
_entity.type
_entity.pdbx_description
1 polymer ?
#
loop_
_entity_poly.entity_id
_entity_poly.type
_entity_poly.pdbx_seq_one_letter_code
_entity_poly.pdbx_strand_id
1 'polypeptide(L)'
;MYVQTAITVFNKRLGADRREVYFPTCIRSASFLENKSSGHSTDGAHSQSLAYKLRIPLGAKIQDGRSYVPADKFRQLDEDAAAKAWTLQTGDYVLPMATELTAPVDQKQMEALGHLIYVKEYADNTIRGSAAVKHWRIGGE
;
A
#
# COMPACT_ATOMS: atom_id res chain seq x y z
N MET A 1 3.00 19.25 3.53
CA MET A 1 1.52 19.32 3.66
C MET A 1 0.97 17.97 3.25
N TYR A 2 0.08 17.34 4.03
CA TYR A 2 -0.56 16.10 3.59
C TYR A 2 -1.55 16.43 2.48
N VAL A 3 -1.33 15.89 1.29
CA VAL A 3 -2.26 16.04 0.16
C VAL A 3 -3.16 14.80 0.16
N GLN A 4 -4.47 15.02 0.08
CA GLN A 4 -5.40 13.93 -0.16
C GLN A 4 -5.21 13.46 -1.60
N THR A 5 -4.87 12.19 -1.76
CA THR A 5 -4.61 11.59 -3.07
C THR A 5 -5.34 10.25 -3.18
N ALA A 6 -5.48 9.79 -4.42
CA ALA A 6 -5.77 8.39 -4.68
C ALA A 6 -4.46 7.64 -4.80
N ILE A 7 -4.43 6.42 -4.26
CA ILE A 7 -3.31 5.50 -4.41
C ILE A 7 -3.81 4.18 -4.98
N THR A 8 -2.92 3.39 -5.55
CA THR A 8 -3.16 1.99 -5.87
C THR A 8 -2.14 1.14 -5.12
N VAL A 9 -2.64 0.24 -4.26
CA VAL A 9 -1.80 -0.74 -3.55
C VAL A 9 -1.72 -2.00 -4.42
N PHE A 10 -0.51 -2.51 -4.64
CA PHE A 10 -0.24 -3.74 -5.39
C PHE A 10 0.19 -4.83 -4.42
N ASN A 11 -0.74 -5.71 -4.05
CA ASN A 11 -0.45 -6.81 -3.13
C ASN A 11 0.23 -7.95 -3.90
N LYS A 12 1.48 -8.25 -3.51
CA LYS A 12 2.30 -9.31 -4.11
C LYS A 12 1.82 -10.70 -3.68
N ARG A 13 1.68 -11.59 -4.66
CA ARG A 13 1.39 -13.02 -4.48
C ARG A 13 2.19 -13.85 -5.48
N LEU A 14 2.29 -15.15 -5.23
CA LEU A 14 2.74 -16.11 -6.22
C LEU A 14 1.53 -16.64 -6.99
N GLY A 15 1.54 -16.51 -8.30
CA GLY A 15 0.54 -17.11 -9.19
C GLY A 15 0.70 -18.62 -9.30
N ALA A 16 -0.23 -19.28 -10.00
CA ALA A 16 -0.21 -20.72 -10.25
C ALA A 16 1.08 -21.22 -10.92
N ASP A 17 1.70 -20.37 -11.75
CA ASP A 17 2.98 -20.63 -12.42
C ASP A 17 4.21 -20.29 -11.56
N ARG A 18 4.01 -20.00 -10.28
CA ARG A 18 5.01 -19.56 -9.29
C ARG A 18 5.70 -18.24 -9.65
N ARG A 19 5.15 -17.45 -10.57
CA ARG A 19 5.63 -16.09 -10.83
C ARG A 19 4.95 -15.10 -9.90
N GLU A 20 5.60 -13.95 -9.73
CA GLU A 20 5.04 -12.87 -8.95
C GLU A 20 3.89 -12.22 -9.73
N VAL A 21 2.76 -12.09 -9.05
CA VAL A 21 1.54 -11.47 -9.55
C VAL A 21 1.10 -10.44 -8.51
N TYR A 22 0.65 -9.29 -9.00
CA TYR A 22 0.31 -8.14 -8.17
C TYR A 22 -1.17 -7.83 -8.28
N PHE A 23 -1.89 -7.89 -7.16
CA PHE A 23 -3.32 -7.60 -7.09
C PHE A 23 -3.51 -6.09 -6.80
N PRO A 24 -4.00 -5.29 -7.76
CA PRO A 24 -4.15 -3.84 -7.58
C PRO A 24 -5.42 -3.52 -6.81
N THR A 25 -5.34 -2.65 -5.81
CA THR A 25 -6.51 -2.08 -5.13
C THR A 25 -6.39 -0.56 -5.11
N CYS A 26 -7.27 0.12 -5.85
CA CYS A 26 -7.36 1.57 -5.83
C CYS A 26 -8.07 2.05 -4.55
N ILE A 27 -7.43 2.98 -3.83
CA ILE A 27 -7.90 3.56 -2.58
C ILE A 27 -7.97 5.06 -2.74
N ARG A 28 -9.18 5.61 -2.65
CA ARG A 28 -9.43 7.06 -2.76
C ARG A 28 -9.50 7.67 -1.37
N SER A 29 -8.89 8.85 -1.20
CA SER A 29 -8.80 9.60 0.07
C SER A 29 -7.68 9.15 1.02
N ALA A 30 -6.60 8.58 0.49
CA ALA A 30 -5.36 8.42 1.25
C ALA A 30 -4.70 9.80 1.43
N SER A 31 -3.93 9.97 2.50
CA SER A 31 -3.08 11.15 2.68
C SER A 31 -1.62 10.79 2.41
N PHE A 32 -0.97 11.60 1.59
CA PHE A 32 0.39 11.37 1.12
C PHE A 32 1.33 12.48 1.59
N LEU A 33 2.49 12.09 2.12
CA LEU A 33 3.59 12.99 2.45
C LEU A 33 4.90 12.42 1.88
N GLU A 34 5.43 13.11 0.89
CA GLU A 34 6.81 12.95 0.42
C GLU A 34 7.74 13.67 1.41
N ASN A 35 8.73 12.96 1.92
CA ASN A 35 9.72 13.50 2.82
C ASN A 35 10.94 13.94 2.01
N LYS A 36 10.92 15.17 1.49
CA LYS A 36 12.07 15.77 0.82
C LYS A 36 13.13 16.14 1.86
N SER A 37 13.88 15.17 2.38
CA SER A 37 15.05 15.48 3.21
C SER A 37 16.29 15.63 2.34
N SER A 38 16.62 16.86 1.98
CA SER A 38 18.01 17.28 1.75
C SER A 38 18.65 17.52 3.12
N GLY A 39 19.15 16.48 3.77
CA GLY A 39 19.75 16.61 5.10
C GLY A 39 20.66 15.44 5.41
N HIS A 40 21.97 15.70 5.42
CA HIS A 40 22.97 14.84 6.04
C HIS A 40 22.54 14.56 7.49
N SER A 41 22.19 13.32 7.84
CA SER A 41 22.06 12.92 9.23
C SER A 41 23.44 12.59 9.79
N THR A 42 24.06 13.57 10.43
CA THR A 42 25.04 13.35 11.49
C THR A 42 24.26 13.11 12.79
N ASP A 43 23.73 11.92 12.99
CA ASP A 43 23.51 11.37 14.34
C ASP A 43 23.06 9.92 14.27
N GLY A 44 23.71 9.10 15.11
CA GLY A 44 23.57 7.65 15.15
C GLY A 44 22.23 7.19 15.69
N ALA A 45 21.29 6.91 14.80
CA ALA A 45 20.21 5.96 15.02
C ALA A 45 19.83 5.36 13.66
N HIS A 46 19.82 4.03 13.56
CA HIS A 46 19.42 3.29 12.36
C HIS A 46 17.91 3.42 12.08
N SER A 47 17.37 4.63 11.92
CA SER A 47 16.07 4.79 11.27
C SER A 47 16.27 4.53 9.79
N GLN A 48 15.62 3.50 9.25
CA GLN A 48 15.58 3.32 7.79
C GLN A 48 15.13 4.64 7.17
N SER A 49 15.91 5.17 6.22
CA SER A 49 15.53 6.38 5.50
C SER A 49 14.25 6.06 4.72
N LEU A 50 13.12 6.65 5.12
CA LEU A 50 11.85 6.53 4.43
C LEU A 50 11.62 7.82 3.64
N ALA A 51 11.62 7.69 2.31
CA ALA A 51 11.32 8.81 1.42
C ALA A 51 9.82 9.15 1.44
N TYR A 52 8.95 8.16 1.71
CA TYR A 52 7.50 8.32 1.65
C TYR A 52 6.80 7.85 2.92
N LYS A 53 5.82 8.66 3.38
CA LYS A 53 4.90 8.32 4.47
C LYS A 53 3.46 8.48 4.01
N LEU A 54 2.70 7.39 4.03
CA LEU A 54 1.29 7.37 3.62
C LEU A 54 0.39 6.98 4.78
N ARG A 55 -0.83 7.50 4.78
CA ARG A 55 -1.91 7.05 5.67
C ARG A 55 -3.18 6.81 4.88
N ILE A 56 -3.85 5.71 5.19
CA ILE A 56 -5.17 5.37 4.65
C ILE A 56 -6.15 5.50 5.82
N PRO A 57 -7.02 6.51 5.85
CA PRO A 57 -8.04 6.63 6.89
C PRO A 57 -9.01 5.43 6.85
N LEU A 58 -9.58 5.06 8.00
CA LEU A 58 -10.55 3.96 8.07
C LEU A 58 -11.77 4.16 7.14
N GLY A 59 -12.17 5.42 6.92
CA GLY A 59 -13.26 5.79 6.01
C GLY A 59 -12.85 5.99 4.55
N ALA A 60 -11.65 5.56 4.14
CA ALA A 60 -11.23 5.66 2.74
C ALA A 60 -12.15 4.85 1.81
N LYS A 61 -12.32 5.33 0.57
CA LYS A 61 -13.15 4.65 -0.42
C LYS A 61 -12.30 3.60 -1.13
N ILE A 62 -12.55 2.34 -0.78
CA ILE A 62 -11.83 1.19 -1.34
C ILE A 62 -12.56 0.71 -2.62
N GLN A 63 -11.78 0.43 -3.67
CA GLN A 63 -12.26 -0.16 -4.91
C GLN A 63 -13.21 -1.35 -4.65
N ASP A 64 -14.36 -1.34 -5.31
CA ASP A 64 -15.38 -2.40 -5.29
C ASP A 64 -15.78 -2.90 -3.89
N GLY A 65 -15.57 -2.09 -2.84
CA GLY A 65 -15.84 -2.48 -1.46
C GLY A 65 -14.91 -3.58 -0.92
N ARG A 66 -13.71 -3.76 -1.50
CA ARG A 66 -12.75 -4.78 -1.05
C ARG A 66 -12.43 -4.62 0.42
N SER A 67 -12.38 -5.75 1.13
CA SER A 67 -12.17 -5.76 2.57
C SER A 67 -10.68 -5.84 2.91
N TYR A 68 -10.27 -5.08 3.93
CA TYR A 68 -8.94 -5.23 4.50
C TYR A 68 -8.84 -6.56 5.25
N VAL A 69 -7.76 -7.30 5.01
CA VAL A 69 -7.39 -8.48 5.80
C VAL A 69 -5.91 -8.39 6.19
N PRO A 70 -5.52 -8.90 7.37
CA PRO A 70 -4.10 -9.01 7.73
C PRO A 70 -3.31 -9.86 6.75
N ALA A 71 -2.02 -9.55 6.55
CA ALA A 71 -1.16 -10.19 5.57
C ALA A 71 -1.14 -11.72 5.65
N ASP A 72 -1.07 -12.28 6.86
CA ASP A 72 -1.04 -13.74 7.05
C ASP A 72 -2.34 -14.41 6.59
N LYS A 73 -3.49 -13.73 6.74
CA LYS A 73 -4.78 -14.21 6.23
C LYS A 73 -4.88 -14.04 4.72
N PHE A 74 -4.40 -12.91 4.19
CA PHE A 74 -4.41 -12.64 2.75
C PHE A 74 -3.67 -13.73 1.97
N ARG A 75 -2.50 -14.19 2.47
CA ARG A 75 -1.71 -15.26 1.84
C ARG A 75 -2.43 -16.61 1.75
N GLN A 76 -3.42 -16.85 2.59
CA GLN A 76 -4.19 -18.10 2.64
C GLN A 76 -5.43 -18.06 1.75
N LEU A 77 -5.82 -16.88 1.24
CA LEU A 77 -6.95 -16.74 0.32
C LEU A 77 -6.63 -17.40 -1.02
N ASP A 78 -7.63 -17.97 -1.68
CA ASP A 78 -7.56 -18.28 -3.11
C ASP A 78 -7.55 -16.98 -3.96
N GLU A 79 -7.38 -17.12 -5.28
CA GLU A 79 -7.28 -15.97 -6.19
C GLU A 79 -8.57 -15.14 -6.23
N ASP A 80 -9.74 -15.79 -6.21
CA ASP A 80 -11.05 -15.13 -6.25
C ASP A 80 -11.33 -14.31 -4.99
N ALA A 81 -10.96 -14.84 -3.82
CA ALA A 81 -11.08 -14.13 -2.55
C ALA A 81 -10.01 -13.04 -2.43
N ALA A 82 -8.79 -13.27 -2.93
CA ALA A 82 -7.74 -12.26 -2.97
C ALA A 82 -8.13 -11.05 -3.84
N ALA A 83 -8.80 -11.29 -4.97
CA ALA A 83 -9.33 -10.23 -5.83
C ALA A 83 -10.42 -9.37 -5.16
N LYS A 84 -11.01 -9.84 -4.05
CA LYS A 84 -12.04 -9.14 -3.27
C LYS A 84 -11.51 -8.58 -1.95
N ALA A 85 -10.21 -8.70 -1.70
CA ALA A 85 -9.55 -8.27 -0.49
C ALA A 85 -8.35 -7.38 -0.80
N TRP A 86 -7.83 -6.71 0.21
CA TRP A 86 -6.54 -6.03 0.15
C TRP A 86 -5.83 -6.17 1.49
N THR A 87 -4.52 -6.04 1.47
CA THR A 87 -3.68 -6.07 2.67
C THR A 87 -2.60 -4.99 2.59
N LEU A 88 -1.79 -4.90 3.65
CA LEU A 88 -0.49 -4.26 3.62
C LEU A 88 0.54 -5.29 4.08
N GLN A 89 1.66 -5.39 3.37
CA GLN A 89 2.82 -6.17 3.77
C GLN A 89 4.09 -5.51 3.25
N THR A 90 5.21 -5.74 3.93
CA THR A 90 6.53 -5.39 3.41
C THR A 90 6.78 -6.16 2.11
N GLY A 91 7.34 -5.49 1.10
CA GLY A 91 7.56 -6.08 -0.22
C GLY A 91 6.47 -5.80 -1.25
N ASP A 92 5.36 -5.18 -0.85
CA ASP A 92 4.34 -4.67 -1.77
C ASP A 92 4.77 -3.34 -2.39
N TYR A 93 4.02 -2.90 -3.40
CA TYR A 93 4.20 -1.60 -4.02
C TYR A 93 2.96 -0.72 -3.86
N VAL A 94 3.19 0.59 -3.81
CA VAL A 94 2.13 1.61 -3.84
C VAL A 94 2.42 2.59 -4.96
N LEU A 95 1.45 2.80 -5.83
CA LEU A 95 1.47 3.85 -6.83
C LEU A 95 0.67 5.05 -6.30
N PRO A 96 1.23 6.27 -6.23
CA PRO A 96 0.54 7.46 -5.71
C PRO A 96 -0.44 8.07 -6.73
N MET A 97 -1.18 7.23 -7.46
CA MET A 97 -2.27 7.63 -8.35
C MET A 97 -3.39 6.58 -8.36
N ALA A 98 -4.57 7.00 -8.80
CA ALA A 98 -5.67 6.10 -9.09
C ALA A 98 -5.37 5.25 -10.34
N THR A 99 -5.86 4.02 -10.34
CA THR A 99 -5.93 3.16 -11.52
C THR A 99 -7.32 2.56 -11.62
N GLU A 100 -7.70 2.13 -12.82
CA GLU A 100 -8.92 1.38 -13.08
C GLU A 100 -8.63 -0.13 -13.25
N LEU A 101 -7.45 -0.58 -12.78
CA LEU A 101 -7.05 -1.98 -12.85
C LEU A 101 -7.90 -2.80 -11.87
N THR A 102 -8.54 -3.84 -12.38
CA THR A 102 -9.35 -4.77 -11.58
C THR A 102 -8.73 -6.16 -11.53
N ALA A 103 -8.02 -6.55 -12.58
CA ALA A 103 -7.33 -7.83 -12.70
C ALA A 103 -5.89 -7.75 -12.15
N PRO A 104 -5.32 -8.88 -11.73
CA PRO A 104 -3.91 -8.94 -11.35
C PRO A 104 -2.99 -8.62 -12.54
N VAL A 105 -1.84 -8.03 -12.25
CA VAL A 105 -0.82 -7.64 -13.24
C VAL A 105 0.51 -8.29 -12.93
N ASP A 106 1.34 -8.47 -13.96
CA ASP A 106 2.74 -8.85 -13.77
C ASP A 106 3.61 -7.65 -13.36
N GLN A 107 4.86 -7.93 -12.98
CA GLN A 107 5.80 -6.89 -12.54
C GLN A 107 6.05 -5.83 -13.62
N LYS A 108 6.20 -6.24 -14.89
CA LYS A 108 6.52 -5.32 -16.00
C LYS A 108 5.36 -4.37 -16.27
N GLN A 109 4.13 -4.88 -16.22
CA GLN A 109 2.92 -4.09 -16.35
C GLN A 109 2.77 -3.08 -15.21
N MET A 110 3.07 -3.49 -13.98
CA MET A 110 3.05 -2.60 -12.80
C MET A 110 4.11 -1.49 -12.90
N GLU A 111 5.35 -1.83 -13.24
CA GLU A 111 6.46 -0.88 -13.39
C GLU A 111 6.22 0.13 -14.51
N ALA A 112 5.52 -0.27 -15.58
CA ALA A 112 5.14 0.63 -16.67
C ALA A 112 4.16 1.75 -16.26
N LEU A 113 3.51 1.65 -15.09
CA LEU A 113 2.58 2.67 -14.60
C LEU A 113 3.27 3.92 -14.05
N GLY A 114 4.58 3.84 -13.75
CA GLY A 114 5.38 4.98 -13.34
C GLY A 114 5.99 4.83 -11.94
N HIS A 115 5.93 5.90 -11.15
CA HIS A 115 6.67 6.00 -9.89
C HIS A 115 6.03 5.17 -8.77
N LEU A 116 6.53 3.95 -8.59
CA LEU A 116 6.14 3.04 -7.51
C LEU A 116 6.92 3.31 -6.23
N ILE A 117 6.25 3.16 -5.10
CA ILE A 117 6.82 3.22 -3.76
C ILE A 117 6.90 1.80 -3.22
N TYR A 118 8.09 1.35 -2.89
CA TYR A 118 8.31 0.05 -2.29
C TYR A 118 8.01 0.09 -0.79
N VAL A 119 7.11 -0.78 -0.32
CA VAL A 119 6.68 -0.81 1.08
C VAL A 119 7.75 -1.45 1.95
N LYS A 120 8.39 -0.65 2.81
CA LYS A 120 9.37 -1.11 3.81
C LYS A 120 8.72 -1.46 5.13
N GLU A 121 7.78 -0.62 5.57
CA GLU A 121 7.07 -0.80 6.83
C GLU A 121 5.58 -0.44 6.71
N TYR A 122 4.77 -1.05 7.56
CA TYR A 122 3.35 -0.71 7.68
C TYR A 122 2.86 -0.91 9.11
N ALA A 123 1.73 -0.30 9.44
CA ALA A 123 1.05 -0.50 10.71
C ALA A 123 -0.47 -0.41 10.54
N ASP A 124 -1.20 -1.26 11.25
CA ASP A 124 -2.65 -1.19 11.40
C ASP A 124 -3.00 -0.47 12.71
N ASN A 125 -3.38 0.82 12.60
CA ASN A 125 -3.83 1.62 13.74
C ASN A 125 -5.36 1.75 13.77
N THR A 126 -6.11 0.76 13.25
CA THR A 126 -7.57 0.83 13.15
C THR A 126 -8.32 0.27 14.36
N ILE A 127 -7.61 -0.32 15.32
CA ILE A 127 -8.22 -0.99 16.48
C ILE A 127 -8.71 0.03 17.51
N ARG A 128 -7.85 0.96 17.95
CA ARG A 128 -8.11 1.88 19.08
C ARG A 128 -8.34 3.32 18.61
N GLY A 129 -9.04 4.11 19.44
CA GLY A 129 -9.32 5.53 19.18
C GLY A 129 -10.63 5.78 18.43
N SER A 130 -10.90 7.04 18.11
CA SER A 130 -12.07 7.44 17.30
C SER A 130 -11.86 7.12 15.82
N ALA A 131 -12.95 7.05 15.04
CA ALA A 131 -12.86 6.82 13.59
C ALA A 131 -11.96 7.83 12.87
N ALA A 132 -11.88 9.06 13.37
CA ALA A 132 -11.05 10.13 12.80
C ALA A 132 -9.53 9.88 12.94
N VAL A 133 -9.10 9.09 13.94
CA VAL A 133 -7.68 8.80 14.18
C VAL A 133 -7.28 7.41 13.70
N LYS A 134 -8.26 6.54 13.40
CA LYS A 134 -8.03 5.19 12.89
C LYS A 134 -7.55 5.23 11.44
N HIS A 135 -6.38 4.66 11.20
CA HIS A 135 -5.78 4.62 9.87
C HIS A 135 -4.81 3.43 9.74
N TRP A 136 -4.52 3.05 8.50
CA TRP A 136 -3.32 2.28 8.19
C TRP A 136 -2.18 3.23 7.84
N ARG A 137 -0.96 2.89 8.26
CA ARG A 137 0.26 3.66 7.98
C ARG A 137 1.18 2.84 7.08
N ILE A 138 1.82 3.50 6.11
CA ILE A 138 2.81 2.90 5.20
C ILE A 138 4.05 3.80 5.20
N GLY A 139 5.22 3.17 5.29
CA GLY A 139 6.52 3.79 5.07
C GLY A 139 7.25 3.08 3.93
N GLY A 140 7.79 3.83 3.00
CA GLY A 140 8.48 3.28 1.83
C GLY A 140 9.51 4.20 1.21
N GLU A 141 10.12 3.71 0.12
CA GLU A 141 11.05 4.45 -0.73
C GLU A 141 10.76 4.24 -2.22
#